data_AF-A0A5C7PVK4-F1
#
_entry.id   AF-A0A5C7PVK4-F1
#
_cell.length_a   1.000
_cell.length_b   1.000
_cell.length_c   1.000
_cell.angle_alpha   90.00
_cell.angle_beta   90.00
_cell.angle_gamma   90.00
#
_symmetry.space_group_name_H-M   'P 1'
#
loop_
_entity.id
_entity.type
_entity.pdbx_description
1 polymer ?
#
loop_
_entity_poly.entity_id
_entity_poly.type
_entity_poly.pdbx_seq_one_letter_code
_entity_poly.pdbx_strand_id
1 'polypeptide(L)'
;MPTTNITWQNLTNAVINGDGDLEKNAGANNCSTNASGTGDGGARSVQTISAGNWEFRCTLGPDPSGRTFVGISRGSLSLDFATWDYCIHVSTESNTSGTPHPANSIFIYEGSPPNKTYRDGIWDEGKLLRIVCLNNVVRYYLDSLLIYTSSKAPIYPCYVVASLACLNKTVVDPQLITGQAATAQPCSTGSQKTIVEDCGKPWTIPTPDPLPLPANGGPRPALFQEVEGDWGEFGQTFGDGRPVHNTIQTAPVRRWLVEWECDEAAAAALDEHYDSTRGALSFEFTDPYTGETVTGVRYQDYSRGPHERLWAQQRSAQLIKYPV
;
A
#
# COMPACT_ATOMS: atom_id res chain seq x y z
N MET A 1 5.93 -1.01 20.01
CA MET A 1 7.20 -0.25 20.08
C MET A 1 6.92 1.07 20.77
N PRO A 2 7.85 1.69 21.52
CA PRO A 2 7.59 3.02 22.07
C PRO A 2 7.63 4.05 20.93
N THR A 3 6.46 4.38 20.39
CA THR A 3 6.29 5.57 19.58
C THR A 3 6.34 6.77 20.50
N THR A 4 7.22 7.72 20.23
CA THR A 4 7.33 8.95 21.00
C THR A 4 7.01 10.14 20.11
N ASN A 5 6.07 10.98 20.55
CA ASN A 5 5.80 12.24 19.88
C ASN A 5 7.01 13.17 20.03
N ILE A 6 7.34 13.88 18.96
CA ILE A 6 8.49 14.77 18.94
C ILE A 6 8.16 16.05 19.71
N THR A 7 9.08 16.48 20.55
CA THR A 7 9.02 17.78 21.21
C THR A 7 10.08 18.67 20.55
N TRP A 8 9.66 19.81 20.03
CA TRP A 8 10.55 20.74 19.34
C TRP A 8 11.27 21.67 20.33
N GLN A 9 12.52 22.00 20.00
CA GLN A 9 13.36 22.97 20.73
C GLN A 9 14.18 23.80 19.73
N ASN A 10 14.81 24.87 20.22
CA ASN A 10 15.57 25.83 19.42
C ASN A 10 14.74 26.42 18.26
N LEU A 11 13.47 26.71 18.51
CA LEU A 11 12.54 27.26 17.53
C LEU A 11 13.10 28.56 16.94
N THR A 12 13.16 28.63 15.61
CA THR A 12 13.53 29.83 14.86
C THR A 12 12.38 30.16 13.93
N ASN A 13 11.79 31.35 14.04
CA ASN A 13 10.64 31.78 13.22
C ASN A 13 9.48 30.76 13.15
N ALA A 14 9.32 29.95 14.19
CA ALA A 14 8.36 28.86 14.28
C ALA A 14 7.79 28.74 15.70
N VAL A 15 6.61 28.14 15.82
CA VAL A 15 5.92 27.85 17.08
C VAL A 15 5.52 26.39 17.13
N ILE A 16 5.24 25.91 18.34
CA ILE A 16 4.52 24.66 18.55
C ILE A 16 3.04 25.03 18.69
N ASN A 17 2.18 24.53 17.80
CA ASN A 17 0.75 24.84 17.83
C ASN A 17 0.01 24.04 18.93
N GLY A 18 -1.32 24.21 19.02
CA GLY A 18 -2.13 23.55 20.05
C GLY A 18 -2.12 22.02 20.01
N ASP A 19 -1.80 21.44 18.85
CA ASP A 19 -1.77 20.00 18.60
C ASP A 19 -0.36 19.40 18.77
N GLY A 20 0.65 20.24 19.07
CA GLY A 20 2.04 19.82 19.24
C GLY A 20 2.87 19.82 17.94
N ASP A 21 2.30 20.35 16.86
CA ASP A 21 2.95 20.43 15.56
C ASP A 21 3.86 21.64 15.43
N LEU A 22 4.84 21.56 14.52
CA LEU A 22 5.75 22.66 14.23
C LEU A 22 5.20 23.51 13.10
N GLU A 23 4.82 24.76 13.39
CA GLU A 23 4.30 25.71 12.42
C GLU A 23 5.25 26.90 12.26
N LYS A 24 5.51 27.32 11.01
CA LYS A 24 6.24 28.56 10.74
C LYS A 24 5.32 29.77 10.90
N ASN A 25 5.59 30.67 11.84
CA ASN A 25 4.72 31.84 12.09
C ASN A 25 5.40 33.20 11.83
N ALA A 26 6.69 33.22 11.49
CA ALA A 26 7.44 34.45 11.25
C ALA A 26 8.51 34.27 10.15
N GLY A 27 9.26 35.33 9.85
CA GLY A 27 10.32 35.32 8.83
C GLY A 27 9.81 35.56 7.40
N ALA A 28 10.63 35.24 6.42
CA ALA A 28 10.35 35.39 5.00
C ALA A 28 9.29 34.39 4.51
N ASN A 29 8.43 34.81 3.59
CA ASN A 29 7.47 33.93 2.94
C ASN A 29 7.96 33.56 1.53
N ASN A 30 8.62 32.41 1.40
CA ASN A 30 9.21 31.96 0.13
C ASN A 30 8.35 30.88 -0.57
N CYS A 31 7.02 30.97 -0.44
CA CYS A 31 6.02 30.15 -1.13
C CYS A 31 5.75 30.63 -2.56
N SER A 32 6.77 30.57 -3.40
CA SER A 32 6.61 30.95 -4.81
C SER A 32 7.32 29.97 -5.73
N THR A 33 6.79 29.85 -6.94
CA THR A 33 7.45 29.16 -8.04
C THR A 33 8.87 29.70 -8.22
N ASN A 34 9.84 28.81 -8.42
CA ASN A 34 11.28 29.13 -8.60
C ASN A 34 12.02 29.66 -7.38
N ALA A 35 11.41 29.63 -6.20
CA ALA A 35 12.14 29.91 -4.97
C ALA A 35 13.26 28.87 -4.76
N SER A 36 14.46 29.35 -4.43
CA SER A 36 15.65 28.52 -4.19
C SER A 36 16.22 28.73 -2.78
N GLY A 37 17.14 27.86 -2.36
CA GLY A 37 17.73 27.87 -1.01
C GLY A 37 16.93 27.09 0.04
N THR A 38 17.21 27.35 1.32
CA THR A 38 16.64 26.61 2.45
C THR A 38 15.42 27.34 3.01
N GLY A 39 14.76 26.75 4.02
CA GLY A 39 13.81 27.49 4.85
C GLY A 39 14.52 28.42 5.84
N ASP A 40 13.78 29.41 6.34
CA ASP A 40 14.23 30.37 7.36
C ASP A 40 13.41 30.26 8.66
N GLY A 41 12.50 29.29 8.75
CA GLY A 41 11.87 28.88 10.01
C GLY A 41 12.04 27.40 10.26
N GLY A 42 12.08 26.96 11.51
CA GLY A 42 12.29 25.56 11.83
C GLY A 42 12.68 25.30 13.28
N ALA A 43 12.94 24.04 13.58
CA ALA A 43 13.31 23.58 14.92
C ALA A 43 14.03 22.23 14.85
N ARG A 44 14.54 21.77 15.99
CA ARG A 44 15.05 20.41 16.16
C ARG A 44 14.33 19.68 17.30
N SER A 45 14.36 18.35 17.31
CA SER A 45 13.81 17.56 18.41
C SER A 45 14.63 17.68 19.70
N VAL A 46 13.96 17.49 20.83
CA VAL A 46 14.58 17.17 22.13
C VAL A 46 15.04 15.72 22.15
N GLN A 47 14.21 14.83 21.59
CA GLN A 47 14.48 13.40 21.47
C GLN A 47 15.76 13.19 20.66
N THR A 48 16.61 12.29 21.16
CA THR A 48 17.90 11.94 20.57
C THR A 48 17.85 10.50 20.10
N ILE A 49 18.36 10.25 18.89
CA ILE A 49 18.60 8.91 18.39
C ILE A 49 20.05 8.56 18.76
N SER A 50 20.24 7.63 19.70
CA SER A 50 21.55 7.29 20.26
C SER A 50 22.20 6.07 19.61
N ALA A 51 21.41 5.11 19.13
CA ALA A 51 21.87 3.93 18.40
C ALA A 51 20.70 3.15 17.77
N GLY A 52 21.03 2.19 16.91
CA GLY A 52 20.14 1.10 16.52
C GLY A 52 19.09 1.47 15.47
N ASN A 53 18.03 0.67 15.46
CA ASN A 53 16.91 0.78 14.53
C ASN A 53 15.99 1.94 14.94
N TRP A 54 15.59 2.75 13.97
CA TRP A 54 14.70 3.90 14.19
C TRP A 54 13.89 4.24 12.94
N GLU A 55 12.76 4.90 13.16
CA GLU A 55 11.93 5.49 12.11
C GLU A 55 11.51 6.89 12.55
N PHE A 56 11.74 7.88 11.69
CA PHE A 56 11.10 9.19 11.76
C PHE A 56 9.98 9.23 10.74
N ARG A 57 8.80 9.69 11.17
CA ARG A 57 7.66 9.89 10.28
C ARG A 57 6.91 11.18 10.62
N CYS A 58 6.36 11.82 9.60
CA CYS A 58 5.48 12.98 9.74
C CYS A 58 4.62 13.13 8.48
N THR A 59 3.54 13.89 8.59
CA THR A 59 2.85 14.47 7.44
C THR A 59 3.19 15.96 7.36
N LEU A 60 2.84 16.60 6.24
CA LEU A 60 2.91 18.05 6.13
C LEU A 60 1.48 18.56 6.10
N GLY A 61 1.22 19.62 6.86
CA GLY A 61 -0.11 20.22 6.96
C GLY A 61 -0.53 20.90 5.67
N PRO A 62 -1.84 21.18 5.54
CA PRO A 62 -2.38 21.98 4.44
C PRO A 62 -1.69 23.31 4.37
N ASP A 63 -1.62 23.83 3.15
CA ASP A 63 -1.34 25.20 2.75
C ASP A 63 -0.55 26.12 3.71
N PRO A 64 0.50 26.80 3.21
CA PRO A 64 0.69 27.08 1.80
C PRO A 64 1.62 26.12 1.06
N SER A 65 1.47 26.16 -0.26
CA SER A 65 2.35 25.51 -1.21
C SER A 65 3.77 26.09 -1.13
N GLY A 66 4.78 25.22 -1.20
CA GLY A 66 6.16 25.61 -1.38
C GLY A 66 7.11 24.53 -0.88
N ARG A 67 8.20 24.98 -0.27
CA ARG A 67 9.35 24.12 0.04
C ARG A 67 9.41 23.81 1.53
N THR A 68 9.44 22.52 1.81
CA THR A 68 9.52 22.00 3.17
C THR A 68 10.64 20.97 3.23
N PHE A 69 11.49 21.11 4.23
CA PHE A 69 12.62 20.22 4.48
C PHE A 69 12.41 19.58 5.85
N VAL A 70 12.38 18.25 5.87
CA VAL A 70 12.35 17.46 7.11
C VAL A 70 13.44 16.42 7.04
N GLY A 71 14.05 16.09 8.17
CA GLY A 71 15.23 15.26 8.13
C GLY A 71 15.81 14.92 9.49
N ILE A 72 17.03 14.38 9.42
CA ILE A 72 17.85 13.97 10.53
C ILE A 72 19.20 14.67 10.38
N SER A 73 19.66 15.31 11.45
CA SER A 73 20.95 15.98 11.52
C SER A 73 21.68 15.67 12.81
N ARG A 74 23.01 15.77 12.77
CA ARG A 74 23.85 15.79 13.96
C ARG A 74 24.05 17.21 14.47
N GLY A 75 24.32 17.33 15.76
CA GLY A 75 24.75 18.59 16.38
C GLY A 75 23.65 19.62 16.60
N SER A 76 24.03 20.90 16.58
CA SER A 76 23.14 22.05 16.81
C SER A 76 22.15 22.25 15.65
N LEU A 77 21.06 22.96 15.92
CA LEU A 77 20.11 23.33 14.86
C LEU A 77 20.80 24.18 13.80
N SER A 78 20.65 23.77 12.54
CA SER A 78 20.93 24.56 11.34
C SER A 78 19.68 24.51 10.47
N LEU A 79 19.23 25.66 9.96
CA LEU A 79 18.12 25.70 8.99
C LEU A 79 18.58 25.39 7.56
N ASP A 80 19.91 25.31 7.35
CA ASP A 80 20.49 24.90 6.09
C ASP A 80 20.48 23.37 5.95
N PHE A 81 19.62 22.85 5.08
CA PHE A 81 19.52 21.42 4.80
C PHE A 81 20.81 20.82 4.25
N ALA A 82 21.70 21.63 3.67
CA ALA A 82 22.98 21.15 3.14
C ALA A 82 23.90 20.60 4.24
N THR A 83 23.67 20.97 5.50
CA THR A 83 24.43 20.47 6.65
C THR A 83 23.83 19.21 7.27
N TRP A 84 22.66 18.76 6.81
CA TRP A 84 21.96 17.61 7.41
C TRP A 84 22.43 16.30 6.79
N ASP A 85 22.46 15.24 7.60
CA ASP A 85 22.90 13.93 7.15
C ASP A 85 21.85 13.24 6.27
N TYR A 86 20.56 13.40 6.59
CA TYR A 86 19.43 12.84 5.85
C TYR A 86 18.30 13.86 5.72
N CYS A 87 17.86 14.16 4.49
CA CYS A 87 16.84 15.17 4.26
C CYS A 87 15.85 14.72 3.17
N ILE A 88 14.56 14.90 3.45
CA ILE A 88 13.49 14.90 2.47
C ILE A 88 13.11 16.37 2.23
N HIS A 89 13.21 16.79 0.98
CA HIS A 89 12.69 18.06 0.51
C HIS A 89 11.43 17.80 -0.31
N VAL A 90 10.31 18.35 0.15
CA VAL A 90 9.06 18.39 -0.61
C VAL A 90 8.91 19.78 -1.22
N SER A 91 8.68 19.82 -2.52
CA SER A 91 8.37 21.03 -3.26
C SER A 91 7.00 20.88 -3.90
N THR A 92 6.02 21.64 -3.41
CA THR A 92 4.67 21.65 -4.01
C THR A 92 4.54 22.72 -5.11
N GLU A 93 5.59 23.48 -5.37
CA GLU A 93 5.68 24.46 -6.44
C GLU A 93 6.55 23.93 -7.58
N SER A 94 6.35 24.42 -8.80
CA SER A 94 7.28 24.09 -9.88
C SER A 94 8.65 24.70 -9.59
N ASN A 95 9.69 23.88 -9.71
CA ASN A 95 11.05 24.34 -9.58
C ASN A 95 11.67 24.45 -10.98
N THR A 96 11.75 25.67 -11.52
CA THR A 96 12.44 25.90 -12.80
C THR A 96 13.90 26.31 -12.62
N SER A 97 14.44 26.29 -11.40
CA SER A 97 15.85 26.55 -11.14
C SER A 97 16.67 25.26 -11.22
N GLY A 98 17.72 25.24 -12.05
CA GLY A 98 18.48 24.03 -12.34
C GLY A 98 17.76 23.12 -13.33
N THR A 99 17.62 21.83 -13.01
CA THR A 99 16.78 20.90 -13.79
C THR A 99 15.32 21.21 -13.50
N PRO A 100 14.49 21.53 -14.50
CA PRO A 100 13.08 21.82 -14.26
C PRO A 100 12.33 20.60 -13.73
N HIS A 101 11.67 20.75 -12.58
CA HIS A 101 10.80 19.74 -12.00
C HIS A 101 9.38 20.32 -11.85
N PRO A 102 8.34 19.52 -12.13
CA PRO A 102 6.96 19.96 -11.94
C PRO A 102 6.67 20.18 -10.45
N ALA A 103 5.53 20.81 -10.16
CA ALA A 103 4.98 20.87 -8.82
C ALA A 103 4.82 19.47 -8.20
N ASN A 104 4.71 19.44 -6.88
CA ASN A 104 4.48 18.21 -6.10
C ASN A 104 5.61 17.16 -6.25
N SER A 105 6.84 17.64 -6.27
CA SER A 105 8.03 16.81 -6.42
C SER A 105 8.74 16.60 -5.08
N ILE A 106 9.31 15.41 -4.90
CA ILE A 106 10.10 15.04 -3.72
C ILE A 106 11.56 14.86 -4.12
N PHE A 107 12.46 15.41 -3.32
CA PHE A 107 13.90 15.33 -3.50
C PHE A 107 14.55 14.77 -2.24
N ILE A 108 15.55 13.90 -2.42
CA ILE A 108 16.32 13.34 -1.31
C ILE A 108 17.71 13.95 -1.30
N TYR A 109 18.10 14.54 -0.17
CA TYR A 109 19.42 15.11 0.07
C TYR A 109 20.13 14.40 1.23
N GLU A 110 21.44 14.27 1.13
CA GLU A 110 22.31 13.66 2.15
C GLU A 110 23.59 14.48 2.31
N GLY A 111 23.40 15.74 2.73
CA GLY A 111 24.39 16.80 2.74
C GLY A 111 24.18 17.82 1.62
N SER A 112 25.26 18.47 1.20
CA SER A 112 25.20 19.51 0.17
C SER A 112 24.69 18.97 -1.17
N PRO A 113 24.03 19.81 -1.99
CA PRO A 113 23.67 19.47 -3.37
C PRO A 113 24.86 18.85 -4.14
N PRO A 114 24.61 17.93 -5.10
CA PRO A 114 23.32 17.59 -5.70
C PRO A 114 22.47 16.60 -4.87
N ASN A 115 21.17 16.55 -5.17
CA ASN A 115 20.27 15.54 -4.62
C ASN A 115 20.68 14.12 -5.03
N LYS A 116 20.36 13.13 -4.19
CA LYS A 116 20.64 11.71 -4.46
C LYS A 116 19.61 11.09 -5.40
N THR A 117 18.36 11.51 -5.28
CA THR A 117 17.28 11.11 -6.17
C THR A 117 16.15 12.15 -6.12
N TYR A 118 15.20 12.02 -7.03
CA TYR A 118 13.96 12.76 -7.04
C TYR A 118 12.81 11.91 -7.60
N ARG A 119 11.58 12.31 -7.28
CA ARG A 119 10.34 11.81 -7.86
C ARG A 119 9.43 13.00 -8.15
N ASP A 120 9.05 13.11 -9.41
CA ASP A 120 8.28 14.24 -9.90
C ASP A 120 6.78 13.98 -9.76
N GLY A 121 6.03 14.99 -9.31
CA GLY A 121 4.56 14.98 -9.28
C GLY A 121 3.92 13.88 -8.42
N ILE A 122 4.64 13.33 -7.44
CA ILE A 122 4.17 12.21 -6.61
C ILE A 122 3.66 12.64 -5.24
N TRP A 123 3.98 13.86 -4.81
CA TRP A 123 3.55 14.38 -3.52
C TRP A 123 2.09 14.81 -3.56
N ASP A 124 1.31 14.36 -2.58
CA ASP A 124 0.00 14.91 -2.31
C ASP A 124 -0.06 15.22 -0.81
N GLU A 125 -0.91 16.17 -0.44
CA GLU A 125 -1.12 16.52 0.96
C GLU A 125 -1.64 15.32 1.77
N GLY A 126 -1.23 15.24 3.04
CA GLY A 126 -1.58 14.13 3.93
C GLY A 126 -0.78 12.84 3.72
N LYS A 127 0.06 12.75 2.68
CA LYS A 127 0.97 11.60 2.52
C LYS A 127 2.02 11.56 3.62
N LEU A 128 2.37 10.34 4.03
CA LEU A 128 3.28 10.08 5.13
C LEU A 128 4.74 10.07 4.64
N LEU A 129 5.54 11.01 5.10
CA LEU A 129 6.98 11.02 4.89
C LEU A 129 7.66 10.14 5.94
N ARG A 130 8.56 9.26 5.51
CA ARG A 130 9.26 8.36 6.43
C ARG A 130 10.74 8.24 6.10
N ILE A 131 11.57 8.30 7.13
CA ILE A 131 12.99 7.97 7.09
C ILE A 131 13.21 6.82 8.07
N VAL A 132 13.60 5.66 7.55
CA VAL A 132 13.72 4.42 8.33
C VAL A 132 15.14 3.91 8.28
N CYS A 133 15.73 3.67 9.45
CA CYS A 133 17.03 3.00 9.58
C CYS A 133 16.87 1.59 10.13
N LEU A 134 17.32 0.61 9.33
CA LEU A 134 17.42 -0.79 9.71
C LEU A 134 18.83 -1.31 9.57
N ASN A 135 19.38 -1.92 10.61
CA ASN A 135 20.69 -2.59 10.52
C ASN A 135 21.74 -1.66 9.89
N ASN A 136 21.73 -0.38 10.28
CA ASN A 136 22.55 0.72 9.75
C ASN A 136 22.30 1.10 8.27
N VAL A 137 21.19 0.67 7.68
CA VAL A 137 20.77 1.04 6.32
C VAL A 137 19.57 1.98 6.40
N VAL A 138 19.75 3.22 5.94
CA VAL A 138 18.70 4.24 5.90
C VAL A 138 17.92 4.16 4.59
N ARG A 139 16.60 4.24 4.67
CA ARG A 139 15.67 4.19 3.53
C ARG A 139 14.63 5.29 3.67
N TYR A 140 14.24 5.84 2.53
CA TYR A 140 13.26 6.92 2.42
C TYR A 140 11.99 6.38 1.80
N TYR A 141 10.85 6.65 2.43
CA TYR A 141 9.55 6.24 1.93
C TYR A 141 8.58 7.43 1.84
N LEU A 142 7.71 7.36 0.85
CA LEU A 142 6.46 8.11 0.78
C LEU A 142 5.33 7.10 0.95
N ASP A 143 4.58 7.20 2.04
CA ASP A 143 3.65 6.17 2.52
C ASP A 143 4.36 4.81 2.65
N SER A 144 4.19 3.99 1.62
CA SER A 144 4.71 2.64 1.46
C SER A 144 5.74 2.52 0.33
N LEU A 145 5.85 3.53 -0.51
CA LEU A 145 6.72 3.53 -1.69
C LEU A 145 8.16 3.85 -1.29
N LEU A 146 9.09 2.92 -1.57
CA LEU A 146 10.51 3.15 -1.43
C LEU A 146 11.00 4.17 -2.48
N ILE A 147 11.49 5.31 -2.01
CA ILE A 147 12.03 6.37 -2.86
C ILE A 147 13.54 6.16 -3.08
N TYR A 148 14.26 5.86 -1.99
CA TYR A 148 15.72 5.76 -2.01
C TYR A 148 16.26 4.91 -0.86
N THR A 149 17.38 4.23 -1.09
CA THR A 149 18.18 3.57 -0.05
C THR A 149 19.53 4.27 0.02
N SER A 150 19.88 4.77 1.20
CA SER A 150 21.14 5.44 1.47
C SER A 150 22.32 4.48 1.38
N SER A 151 23.44 4.97 0.86
CA SER A 151 24.74 4.30 0.98
C SER A 151 25.50 4.71 2.25
N LYS A 152 24.97 5.67 3.03
CA LYS A 152 25.59 6.18 4.26
C LYS A 152 24.90 5.55 5.47
N ALA A 153 25.72 5.03 6.39
CA ALA A 153 25.25 4.58 7.69
C ALA A 153 25.06 5.79 8.63
N PRO A 154 24.08 5.76 9.55
CA PRO A 154 23.87 6.83 10.51
C PRO A 154 25.02 6.92 11.51
N ILE A 155 25.41 8.16 11.82
CA ILE A 155 26.41 8.47 12.85
C ILE A 155 25.67 9.13 14.00
N TYR A 156 25.69 8.50 15.17
CA TYR A 156 24.97 8.96 16.35
C TYR A 156 25.81 9.93 17.21
N PRO A 157 25.19 10.77 18.05
CA PRO A 157 23.76 10.98 18.22
C PRO A 157 23.13 11.83 17.10
N CYS A 158 21.90 11.50 16.72
CA CYS A 158 21.12 12.26 15.72
C CYS A 158 19.87 12.90 16.33
N TYR A 159 19.40 13.96 15.70
CA TYR A 159 18.17 14.69 16.04
C TYR A 159 17.28 14.83 14.81
N VAL A 160 15.97 14.85 15.02
CA VAL A 160 15.02 15.23 13.98
C VAL A 160 15.10 16.74 13.79
N VAL A 161 15.10 17.19 12.55
CA VAL A 161 15.17 18.60 12.19
C VAL A 161 14.16 18.92 11.11
N ALA A 162 13.65 20.15 11.14
CA ALA A 162 12.76 20.68 10.12
C ALA A 162 13.15 22.11 9.77
N SER A 163 12.98 22.47 8.51
CA SER A 163 13.23 23.78 7.93
C SER A 163 12.12 24.07 6.93
N LEU A 164 11.44 25.18 7.12
CA LEU A 164 10.20 25.58 6.49
C LEU A 164 10.46 26.90 5.77
N ALA A 165 10.26 26.92 4.46
CA ALA A 165 10.43 28.15 3.66
C ALA A 165 9.15 28.99 3.61
N CYS A 166 8.03 28.36 3.96
CA CYS A 166 6.69 28.87 3.73
C CYS A 166 6.03 29.30 5.03
N LEU A 167 5.52 30.53 5.08
CA LEU A 167 4.79 31.03 6.25
C LEU A 167 3.52 30.21 6.44
N ASN A 168 3.15 29.89 7.67
CA ASN A 168 2.04 29.01 8.06
C ASN A 168 2.18 27.54 7.63
N LYS A 169 3.33 27.13 7.08
CA LYS A 169 3.56 25.72 6.77
C LYS A 169 3.81 24.94 8.06
N THR A 170 3.24 23.75 8.14
CA THR A 170 3.26 22.94 9.36
C THR A 170 3.81 21.54 9.11
N VAL A 171 4.64 21.05 10.03
CA VAL A 171 5.01 19.62 10.14
C VAL A 171 4.05 18.98 11.12
N VAL A 172 3.19 18.08 10.62
CA VAL A 172 2.06 17.53 11.35
C VAL A 172 2.38 16.12 11.86
N ASP A 173 1.94 15.83 13.08
CA ASP A 173 2.11 14.57 13.81
C ASP A 173 3.54 13.99 13.73
N PRO A 174 4.60 14.77 14.04
CA PRO A 174 5.96 14.28 13.95
C PRO A 174 6.23 13.23 15.04
N GLN A 175 6.60 12.03 14.61
CA GLN A 175 6.83 10.89 15.49
C GLN A 175 8.21 10.27 15.27
N LEU A 176 8.83 9.88 16.39
CA LEU A 176 10.06 9.11 16.41
C LEU A 176 9.82 7.76 17.05
N ILE A 177 10.14 6.70 16.32
CA ILE A 177 10.08 5.31 16.77
C ILE A 177 11.52 4.83 16.92
N THR A 178 11.88 4.34 18.11
CA THR A 178 13.22 3.80 18.38
C THR A 178 13.13 2.40 18.97
N GLY A 179 14.16 1.59 18.73
CA GLY A 179 14.27 0.22 19.24
C GLY A 179 14.27 -0.84 18.15
N GLN A 180 14.42 -2.11 18.56
CA GLN A 180 14.73 -3.27 17.71
C GLN A 180 13.71 -3.60 16.61
N ALA A 181 12.64 -2.82 16.49
CA ALA A 181 11.52 -3.11 15.62
C ALA A 181 11.22 -2.01 14.59
N ALA A 182 12.14 -1.04 14.36
CA ALA A 182 12.15 -0.48 13.01
C ALA A 182 12.32 -1.69 12.10
N THR A 183 11.31 -1.96 11.27
CA THR A 183 11.39 -2.80 10.10
C THR A 183 10.86 -1.90 8.99
N ALA A 184 11.73 -1.44 8.09
CA ALA A 184 11.34 -0.97 6.79
C ALA A 184 10.74 -2.17 6.05
N GLN A 185 9.48 -2.49 6.36
CA GLN A 185 8.66 -3.36 5.56
C GLN A 185 8.25 -2.52 4.33
N PRO A 186 8.79 -2.81 3.13
CA PRO A 186 8.17 -2.29 1.93
C PRO A 186 6.74 -2.84 1.92
N CYS A 187 5.75 -1.97 2.10
CA CYS A 187 4.39 -2.39 1.82
C CYS A 187 4.33 -2.52 0.30
N SER A 188 4.19 -3.77 -0.15
CA SER A 188 4.00 -4.10 -1.56
C SER A 188 2.80 -3.35 -2.09
N THR A 189 2.96 -2.82 -3.31
CA THR A 189 2.00 -2.04 -4.07
C THR A 189 0.59 -2.64 -3.98
N GLY A 190 -0.36 -1.88 -3.45
CA GLY A 190 -1.79 -2.22 -3.56
C GLY A 190 -2.61 -2.35 -2.28
N SER A 191 -2.18 -1.85 -1.12
CA SER A 191 -3.06 -1.83 0.06
C SER A 191 -3.07 -0.46 0.73
N GLN A 192 -4.15 0.28 0.52
CA GLN A 192 -4.60 1.29 1.49
C GLN A 192 -4.93 0.55 2.79
N LYS A 193 -4.09 0.65 3.82
CA LYS A 193 -4.50 0.41 5.22
C LYS A 193 -3.49 1.02 6.20
N THR A 194 -4.03 1.81 7.11
CA THR A 194 -3.37 2.92 7.83
C THR A 194 -2.86 2.56 9.22
N ILE A 195 -2.61 1.29 9.54
CA ILE A 195 -2.16 0.87 10.88
C ILE A 195 -1.16 -0.29 10.82
N VAL A 196 -0.18 -0.22 11.73
CA VAL A 196 1.00 -1.11 11.86
C VAL A 196 0.64 -2.53 12.36
N GLU A 197 -0.60 -2.76 12.80
CA GLU A 197 -0.99 -3.99 13.53
C GLU A 197 -1.12 -5.27 12.68
N ASP A 198 -1.19 -5.18 11.35
CA ASP A 198 -1.41 -6.36 10.50
C ASP A 198 -0.16 -6.86 9.75
N CYS A 199 1.01 -6.21 9.89
CA CYS A 199 2.23 -6.59 9.16
C CYS A 199 2.92 -7.88 9.68
N GLY A 200 2.36 -8.54 10.70
CA GLY A 200 2.89 -9.78 11.27
C GLY A 200 2.07 -11.03 10.94
N LYS A 201 0.91 -10.90 10.30
CA LYS A 201 0.17 -12.08 9.85
C LYS A 201 0.86 -12.58 8.58
N PRO A 202 1.33 -13.84 8.52
CA PRO A 202 1.69 -14.41 7.23
C PRO A 202 0.52 -14.16 6.29
N TRP A 203 0.79 -13.76 5.06
CA TRP A 203 -0.25 -13.72 4.03
C TRP A 203 -0.78 -15.16 3.90
N THR A 204 -1.86 -15.42 4.61
CA THR A 204 -2.63 -16.64 4.47
C THR A 204 -3.56 -16.37 3.31
N ILE A 205 -3.48 -17.22 2.29
CA ILE A 205 -4.53 -17.28 1.27
C ILE A 205 -5.85 -17.39 2.06
N PRO A 206 -6.78 -16.43 1.92
CA PRO A 206 -8.05 -16.52 2.61
C PRO A 206 -8.70 -17.83 2.15
N THR A 207 -8.94 -18.75 3.10
CA THR A 207 -9.70 -19.97 2.81
C THR A 207 -11.14 -19.52 2.58
N PRO A 208 -11.66 -19.61 1.35
CA PRO A 208 -13.03 -19.20 1.10
C PRO A 208 -13.98 -20.18 1.77
N ASP A 209 -15.15 -19.69 2.16
CA ASP A 209 -16.21 -20.56 2.65
C ASP A 209 -16.65 -21.55 1.57
N PRO A 210 -17.16 -22.73 1.96
CA PRO A 210 -17.75 -23.67 1.02
C PRO A 210 -18.87 -23.00 0.19
N LEU A 211 -19.12 -23.52 -1.01
CA LEU A 211 -20.23 -23.04 -1.84
C LEU A 211 -21.54 -23.05 -1.02
N PRO A 212 -22.32 -21.95 -1.00
CA PRO A 212 -23.55 -21.86 -0.23
C PRO A 212 -24.65 -22.72 -0.89
N LEU A 213 -24.61 -24.01 -0.58
CA LEU A 213 -25.63 -25.01 -0.88
C LEU A 213 -26.51 -25.26 0.36
N PRO A 214 -27.64 -25.97 0.25
CA PRO A 214 -28.54 -26.21 1.39
C PRO A 214 -27.87 -26.83 2.62
N ALA A 215 -26.86 -27.67 2.41
CA ALA A 215 -26.08 -28.27 3.50
C ALA A 215 -25.30 -27.23 4.34
N ASN A 216 -24.99 -26.06 3.75
CA ASN A 216 -24.22 -24.97 4.34
C ASN A 216 -25.10 -23.72 4.59
N GLY A 217 -26.43 -23.88 4.64
CA GLY A 217 -27.36 -22.77 4.86
C GLY A 217 -27.64 -21.89 3.63
N GLY A 218 -27.19 -22.31 2.43
CA GLY A 218 -27.43 -21.59 1.17
C GLY A 218 -28.68 -22.05 0.42
N PRO A 219 -29.04 -21.37 -0.69
CA PRO A 219 -30.22 -21.68 -1.47
C PRO A 219 -30.15 -23.06 -2.13
N ARG A 220 -31.31 -23.69 -2.31
CA ARG A 220 -31.43 -24.92 -3.10
C ARG A 220 -31.28 -24.60 -4.59
N PRO A 221 -30.35 -25.23 -5.32
CA PRO A 221 -30.26 -25.04 -6.76
C PRO A 221 -31.49 -25.62 -7.46
N ALA A 222 -31.96 -24.92 -8.48
CA ALA A 222 -33.00 -25.39 -9.40
C ALA A 222 -32.43 -26.44 -10.36
N LEU A 223 -31.19 -26.24 -10.80
CA LEU A 223 -30.41 -27.19 -11.59
C LEU A 223 -29.05 -27.37 -10.93
N PHE A 224 -28.64 -28.62 -10.75
CA PHE A 224 -27.27 -28.96 -10.37
C PHE A 224 -26.89 -30.24 -11.11
N GLN A 225 -25.97 -30.15 -12.07
CA GLN A 225 -25.60 -31.28 -12.92
C GLN A 225 -24.10 -31.28 -13.20
N GLU A 226 -23.47 -32.44 -13.06
CA GLU A 226 -22.12 -32.68 -13.58
C GLU A 226 -22.19 -32.84 -15.10
N VAL A 227 -21.44 -31.99 -15.81
CA VAL A 227 -21.31 -32.01 -17.27
C VAL A 227 -20.11 -32.89 -17.63
N GLU A 228 -20.18 -33.59 -18.77
CA GLU A 228 -19.14 -34.50 -19.21
C GLU A 228 -17.75 -33.85 -19.17
N GLY A 229 -16.81 -34.57 -18.54
CA GLY A 229 -15.46 -34.07 -18.33
C GLY A 229 -14.69 -33.97 -19.64
N ASP A 230 -14.12 -32.81 -19.89
CA ASP A 230 -13.33 -32.52 -21.07
C ASP A 230 -11.87 -32.94 -20.81
N TRP A 231 -11.32 -33.79 -21.66
CA TRP A 231 -9.93 -34.28 -21.54
C TRP A 231 -8.88 -33.22 -21.89
N GLY A 232 -9.31 -32.00 -22.27
CA GLY A 232 -8.42 -30.88 -22.54
C GLY A 232 -7.39 -31.24 -23.60
N GLU A 233 -7.84 -31.65 -24.77
CA GLU A 233 -6.94 -32.09 -25.83
C GLU A 233 -6.20 -30.90 -26.46
N PHE A 234 -4.87 -30.86 -26.32
CA PHE A 234 -4.02 -30.04 -27.19
C PHE A 234 -3.59 -30.89 -28.39
N GLY A 235 -4.21 -30.66 -29.55
CA GLY A 235 -3.87 -31.33 -30.81
C GLY A 235 -3.09 -30.41 -31.75
N GLN A 236 -1.92 -30.85 -32.21
CA GLN A 236 -1.24 -30.24 -33.37
C GLN A 236 -1.34 -31.20 -34.56
N THR A 237 -1.83 -30.71 -35.69
CA THR A 237 -1.83 -31.46 -36.95
C THR A 237 -0.47 -31.29 -37.60
N PHE A 238 0.30 -32.38 -37.71
CA PHE A 238 1.55 -32.38 -38.47
C PHE A 238 1.25 -32.48 -39.97
N GLY A 239 2.24 -32.15 -40.81
CA GLY A 239 2.07 -32.07 -42.27
C GLY A 239 1.71 -33.39 -42.98
N ASP A 240 1.62 -34.50 -42.25
CA ASP A 240 1.18 -35.82 -42.71
C ASP A 240 -0.32 -36.10 -42.48
N GLY A 241 -1.05 -35.14 -41.90
CA GLY A 241 -2.50 -35.22 -41.69
C GLY A 241 -2.95 -36.18 -40.58
N ARG A 242 -2.03 -36.71 -39.76
CA ARG A 242 -2.35 -37.56 -38.61
C ARG A 242 -2.34 -36.73 -37.33
N PRO A 243 -3.48 -36.54 -36.64
CA PRO A 243 -3.47 -35.90 -35.33
C PRO A 243 -2.91 -36.89 -34.30
N VAL A 244 -1.93 -36.45 -33.52
CA VAL A 244 -1.47 -37.16 -32.33
C VAL A 244 -1.90 -36.34 -31.12
N HIS A 245 -2.84 -36.90 -30.35
CA HIS A 245 -3.34 -36.29 -29.12
C HIS A 245 -2.44 -36.75 -27.97
N ASN A 246 -1.85 -35.81 -27.22
CA ASN A 246 -1.07 -36.14 -26.02
C ASN A 246 -1.74 -35.49 -24.81
N THR A 247 -2.64 -36.23 -24.15
CA THR A 247 -3.22 -35.78 -22.88
C THR A 247 -2.22 -36.09 -21.77
N ILE A 248 -1.44 -35.09 -21.33
CA ILE A 248 -0.63 -35.16 -20.11
C ILE A 248 -1.52 -35.35 -18.86
N GLN A 249 -2.83 -35.14 -18.97
CA GLN A 249 -3.80 -35.31 -17.88
C GLN A 249 -4.03 -36.79 -17.56
N THR A 250 -3.80 -37.16 -16.30
CA THR A 250 -4.03 -38.51 -15.75
C THR A 250 -5.46 -38.72 -15.24
N ALA A 251 -6.26 -37.65 -15.15
CA ALA A 251 -7.67 -37.66 -14.76
C ALA A 251 -8.45 -36.56 -15.51
N PRO A 252 -9.75 -36.76 -15.79
CA PRO A 252 -10.56 -35.80 -16.53
C PRO A 252 -10.85 -34.54 -15.71
N VAL A 253 -10.99 -33.40 -16.40
CA VAL A 253 -11.48 -32.15 -15.79
C VAL A 253 -12.98 -32.31 -15.52
N ARG A 254 -13.40 -32.20 -14.26
CA ARG A 254 -14.84 -32.26 -13.90
C ARG A 254 -15.45 -30.87 -13.98
N ARG A 255 -16.65 -30.75 -14.54
CA ARG A 255 -17.40 -29.49 -14.68
C ARG A 255 -18.82 -29.66 -14.12
N TRP A 256 -19.34 -28.63 -13.47
CA TRP A 256 -20.73 -28.61 -13.01
C TRP A 256 -21.44 -27.36 -13.50
N LEU A 257 -22.69 -27.52 -13.92
CA LEU A 257 -23.61 -26.44 -14.20
C LEU A 257 -24.57 -26.32 -13.01
N VAL A 258 -24.65 -25.12 -12.44
CA VAL A 258 -25.51 -24.84 -11.31
C VAL A 258 -26.36 -23.60 -11.59
N GLU A 259 -27.67 -23.71 -11.38
CA GLU A 259 -28.62 -22.62 -11.53
C GLU A 259 -29.47 -22.49 -10.27
N TRP A 260 -29.71 -21.26 -9.83
CA TRP A 260 -30.50 -20.94 -8.66
C TRP A 260 -31.63 -19.98 -9.01
N GLU A 261 -32.81 -20.28 -8.46
CA GLU A 261 -33.90 -19.33 -8.29
C GLU A 261 -33.97 -18.99 -6.81
N CYS A 262 -33.72 -17.72 -6.47
CA CYS A 262 -33.49 -17.31 -5.09
C CYS A 262 -34.15 -15.97 -4.76
N ASP A 263 -34.37 -15.73 -3.47
CA ASP A 263 -34.75 -14.42 -2.95
C ASP A 263 -33.54 -13.49 -2.86
N GLU A 264 -33.77 -12.24 -2.47
CA GLU A 264 -32.72 -11.22 -2.40
C GLU A 264 -31.58 -11.58 -1.44
N ALA A 265 -31.90 -12.19 -0.30
CA ALA A 265 -30.91 -12.56 0.72
C ALA A 265 -30.02 -13.71 0.25
N ALA A 266 -30.61 -14.74 -0.36
CA ALA A 266 -29.87 -15.86 -0.92
C ALA A 266 -29.08 -15.46 -2.17
N ALA A 267 -29.59 -14.53 -2.99
CA ALA A 267 -28.85 -13.96 -4.11
C ALA A 267 -27.61 -13.18 -3.63
N ALA A 268 -27.76 -12.36 -2.58
CA ALA A 268 -26.65 -11.62 -1.98
C ALA A 268 -25.57 -12.55 -1.41
N ALA A 269 -25.96 -13.66 -0.77
CA ALA A 269 -25.02 -14.66 -0.28
C ALA A 269 -24.21 -15.34 -1.40
N LEU A 270 -24.86 -15.64 -2.54
CA LEU A 270 -24.18 -16.18 -3.73
C LEU A 270 -23.24 -15.16 -4.36
N ASP A 271 -23.66 -13.89 -4.45
CA ASP A 271 -22.84 -12.82 -4.99
C ASP A 271 -21.62 -12.52 -4.10
N GLU A 272 -21.78 -12.53 -2.78
CA GLU A 272 -20.69 -12.36 -1.82
C GLU A 272 -19.69 -13.53 -1.89
N HIS A 273 -20.19 -14.76 -2.00
CA HIS A 273 -19.33 -15.93 -2.22
C HIS A 273 -18.52 -15.83 -3.51
N TYR A 274 -19.15 -15.44 -4.62
CA TYR A 274 -18.45 -15.19 -5.87
C TYR A 274 -17.42 -14.05 -5.74
N ASP A 275 -17.79 -12.92 -5.12
CA ASP A 275 -16.90 -11.77 -4.97
C ASP A 275 -15.71 -12.04 -4.02
N SER A 276 -15.84 -12.98 -3.08
CA SER A 276 -14.74 -13.45 -2.24
C SER A 276 -13.79 -14.42 -2.95
N THR A 277 -14.27 -15.15 -3.97
CA THR A 277 -13.52 -16.20 -4.68
C THR A 277 -13.04 -15.78 -6.07
N ARG A 278 -13.54 -14.67 -6.62
CA ARG A 278 -13.11 -14.12 -7.91
C ARG A 278 -11.61 -13.82 -7.87
N GLY A 279 -10.83 -14.54 -8.68
CA GLY A 279 -9.36 -14.53 -8.59
C GLY A 279 -8.70 -15.91 -8.54
N ALA A 280 -9.43 -16.97 -8.93
CA ALA A 280 -8.95 -18.35 -8.98
C ALA A 280 -8.66 -19.01 -7.62
N LEU A 281 -9.24 -18.47 -6.53
CA LEU A 281 -9.26 -19.15 -5.24
C LEU A 281 -10.14 -20.41 -5.35
N SER A 282 -9.62 -21.54 -4.92
CA SER A 282 -10.39 -22.77 -4.87
C SER A 282 -11.19 -22.86 -3.58
N PHE A 283 -12.40 -23.39 -3.68
CA PHE A 283 -13.28 -23.70 -2.57
C PHE A 283 -13.74 -25.16 -2.65
N GLU A 284 -14.55 -25.57 -1.69
CA GLU A 284 -15.18 -26.88 -1.65
C GLU A 284 -16.71 -26.76 -1.72
N PHE A 285 -17.36 -27.82 -2.18
CA PHE A 285 -18.81 -27.96 -2.07
C PHE A 285 -19.18 -29.42 -1.81
N THR A 286 -20.35 -29.64 -1.23
CA THR A 286 -20.93 -30.99 -1.08
C THR A 286 -22.05 -31.16 -2.09
N ASP A 287 -21.91 -32.13 -2.99
CA ASP A 287 -22.91 -32.43 -4.02
C ASP A 287 -24.25 -32.82 -3.35
N PRO A 288 -25.36 -32.12 -3.67
CA PRO A 288 -26.66 -32.36 -3.03
C PRO A 288 -27.30 -33.71 -3.41
N TYR A 289 -26.87 -34.35 -4.50
CA TYR A 289 -27.41 -35.63 -4.96
C TYR A 289 -26.54 -36.82 -4.58
N THR A 290 -25.21 -36.68 -4.71
CA THR A 290 -24.28 -37.79 -4.41
C THR A 290 -23.76 -37.76 -2.99
N GLY A 291 -23.80 -36.60 -2.31
CA GLY A 291 -23.21 -36.40 -0.98
C GLY A 291 -21.68 -36.34 -1.00
N GLU A 292 -21.04 -36.34 -2.17
CA GLU A 292 -19.59 -36.23 -2.32
C GLU A 292 -19.13 -34.80 -1.98
N THR A 293 -18.16 -34.65 -1.08
CA THR A 293 -17.48 -33.36 -0.87
C THR A 293 -16.35 -33.20 -1.87
N VAL A 294 -16.54 -32.29 -2.82
CA VAL A 294 -15.57 -31.99 -3.88
C VAL A 294 -14.74 -30.77 -3.48
N THR A 295 -13.45 -30.99 -3.27
CA THR A 295 -12.47 -29.93 -2.98
C THR A 295 -11.73 -29.48 -4.23
N GLY A 296 -11.16 -28.26 -4.20
CA GLY A 296 -10.32 -27.72 -5.28
C GLY A 296 -11.11 -27.11 -6.45
N VAL A 297 -12.37 -26.74 -6.22
CA VAL A 297 -13.31 -26.27 -7.24
C VAL A 297 -13.18 -24.76 -7.41
N ARG A 298 -13.40 -24.26 -8.63
CA ARG A 298 -13.36 -22.83 -8.96
C ARG A 298 -14.55 -22.44 -9.82
N TYR A 299 -14.93 -21.16 -9.78
CA TYR A 299 -15.84 -20.59 -10.78
C TYR A 299 -15.11 -20.46 -12.12
N GLN A 300 -15.66 -21.10 -13.15
CA GLN A 300 -15.30 -20.85 -14.54
C GLN A 300 -16.08 -19.66 -15.09
N ASP A 301 -17.37 -19.60 -14.76
CA ASP A 301 -18.26 -18.51 -15.12
C ASP A 301 -19.32 -18.30 -14.03
N TYR A 302 -19.77 -17.06 -13.88
CA TYR A 302 -20.86 -16.69 -12.96
C TYR A 302 -21.65 -15.56 -13.58
N SER A 303 -22.95 -15.78 -13.76
CA SER A 303 -23.83 -14.80 -14.39
C SER A 303 -25.00 -14.42 -13.47
N ARG A 304 -25.30 -13.12 -13.50
CA ARG A 304 -26.48 -12.54 -12.86
C ARG A 304 -27.57 -12.43 -13.92
N GLY A 305 -28.57 -13.31 -13.84
CA GLY A 305 -29.67 -13.33 -14.80
C GLY A 305 -30.51 -12.05 -14.73
N PRO A 306 -31.17 -11.66 -15.83
CA PRO A 306 -32.15 -10.58 -15.80
C PRO A 306 -33.30 -10.98 -14.86
N HIS A 307 -33.68 -10.08 -13.95
CA HIS A 307 -34.80 -10.29 -13.05
C HIS A 307 -35.73 -9.07 -13.07
N GLU A 308 -37.04 -9.32 -13.17
CA GLU A 308 -38.06 -8.26 -13.18
C GLU A 308 -38.54 -7.89 -11.77
N ARG A 309 -38.26 -8.74 -10.77
CA ARG A 309 -38.77 -8.60 -9.39
C ARG A 309 -37.67 -8.92 -8.38
N LEU A 310 -37.53 -8.07 -7.36
CA LEU A 310 -36.51 -8.20 -6.30
C LEU A 310 -36.56 -9.55 -5.57
N TRP A 311 -37.74 -10.15 -5.43
CA TRP A 311 -37.98 -11.41 -4.71
C TRP A 311 -37.82 -12.67 -5.56
N ALA A 312 -37.49 -12.55 -6.85
CA ALA A 312 -37.27 -13.68 -7.75
C ALA A 312 -36.05 -13.38 -8.63
N GLN A 313 -34.87 -13.73 -8.12
CA GLN A 313 -33.60 -13.53 -8.79
C GLN A 313 -33.04 -14.85 -9.33
N GLN A 314 -32.39 -14.76 -10.49
CA GLN A 314 -31.71 -15.89 -11.12
C GLN A 314 -30.19 -15.71 -11.03
N ARG A 315 -29.50 -16.78 -10.65
CA ARG A 315 -28.03 -16.89 -10.69
C ARG A 315 -27.66 -18.18 -11.40
N SER A 316 -26.64 -18.13 -12.25
CA SER A 316 -26.07 -19.34 -12.84
C SER A 316 -24.55 -19.32 -12.70
N ALA A 317 -23.97 -20.49 -12.45
CA ALA A 317 -22.54 -20.68 -12.32
C ALA A 317 -22.10 -21.93 -13.08
N GLN A 318 -20.92 -21.83 -13.69
CA GLN A 318 -20.18 -22.97 -14.17
C GLN A 318 -19.00 -23.20 -13.24
N LEU A 319 -18.93 -24.38 -12.63
CA LEU A 319 -17.87 -24.78 -11.72
C LEU A 319 -16.92 -25.73 -12.42
N ILE A 320 -15.63 -25.62 -12.15
CA ILE A 320 -14.60 -26.46 -12.75
C ILE A 320 -13.63 -26.99 -11.68
N LYS A 321 -13.22 -28.25 -11.83
CA LYS A 321 -12.15 -28.88 -11.07
C LYS A 321 -11.12 -29.46 -12.03
N TYR A 322 -9.89 -28.97 -11.92
CA TYR A 322 -8.74 -29.54 -12.63
C TYR A 322 -8.19 -30.75 -11.86
N PRO A 323 -7.64 -31.75 -12.57
CA PRO A 323 -6.85 -32.80 -11.94
C PRO A 323 -5.62 -32.20 -11.25
N VAL A 324 -5.28 -32.73 -10.07
CA VAL A 324 -4.11 -32.31 -9.26
C VAL A 324 -2.88 -33.11 -9.69
#